data_AF-A0A1U9NDP2-F1
#
_entry.id   AF-A0A1U9NDP2-F1
#
_cell.length_a   1.000
_cell.length_b   1.000
_cell.length_c   1.000
_cell.angle_alpha   90.00
_cell.angle_beta   90.00
_cell.angle_gamma   90.00
#
_symmetry.space_group_name_H-M   'P 1'
#
loop_
_entity.id
_entity.type
_entity.pdbx_description
1 polymer ?
#
loop_
_entity_poly.entity_id
_entity_poly.type
_entity_poly.pdbx_seq_one_letter_code
_entity_poly.pdbx_strand_id
1 'polypeptide(L)'
;MGFSKIASMIAVTVMLTVFITFTATKKYLAIQESSAHTCADEPISLAASLIVEPHALAQPVSHPPVIAEDKNLIANQVVAAVPQAQKVADMDALIKEREAQQQHIDAFRKFVAADHKKPVVDEANLRYEAEAVDYQWAAVQEGKLLSAFTDSASLTAYVPSHMSCRSATCKITIPSQDDASADAAYHAVWQSLIKQNPVSNDTITYFRNQEKGEVVMYISSQGNSIFQ
;
A
#
# COMPACT_ATOMS: atom_id res chain seq x y z
N MET A 1 -43.64 31.17 -41.17
CA MET A 1 -42.17 31.05 -40.97
C MET A 1 -41.89 29.67 -40.38
N GLY A 2 -41.58 28.66 -41.20
CA GLY A 2 -41.68 27.25 -40.78
C GLY A 2 -40.67 26.28 -41.38
N PHE A 3 -39.52 26.74 -41.87
CA PHE A 3 -38.54 25.85 -42.52
C PHE A 3 -37.13 25.85 -41.91
N SER A 4 -36.88 26.61 -40.83
CA SER A 4 -35.51 26.75 -40.28
C SER A 4 -35.10 25.66 -39.27
N LYS A 5 -36.04 24.83 -38.78
CA LYS A 5 -35.72 23.84 -37.73
C LYS A 5 -35.29 22.46 -38.25
N ILE A 6 -35.54 22.15 -39.52
CA ILE A 6 -35.26 20.80 -40.07
C ILE A 6 -33.78 20.69 -40.51
N ALA A 7 -33.15 21.78 -40.95
CA ALA A 7 -31.75 21.76 -41.39
C ALA A 7 -30.74 21.53 -40.25
N SER A 8 -31.06 21.93 -39.02
CA SER A 8 -30.16 21.81 -37.87
C SER A 8 -30.07 20.38 -37.32
N MET A 9 -31.17 19.61 -37.38
CA MET A 9 -31.17 18.24 -36.88
C MET A 9 -30.34 17.29 -37.74
N ILE A 10 -30.31 17.47 -39.07
CA ILE A 10 -29.59 16.59 -40.00
C ILE A 10 -28.07 16.76 -39.85
N ALA A 11 -27.60 17.98 -39.58
CA ALA A 11 -26.17 18.25 -39.40
C ALA A 11 -25.58 17.59 -38.14
N VAL A 12 -26.37 17.51 -37.06
CA VAL A 12 -25.94 16.88 -35.80
C VAL A 12 -25.87 15.35 -35.93
N THR A 13 -26.75 14.73 -36.72
CA THR A 13 -26.76 13.26 -36.90
C THR A 13 -25.59 12.77 -37.75
N VAL A 14 -25.14 13.56 -38.74
CA VAL A 14 -23.99 13.21 -39.60
C VAL A 14 -22.65 13.36 -38.85
N MET A 15 -22.53 14.36 -37.98
CA MET A 15 -21.33 14.52 -37.13
C MET A 15 -21.18 13.39 -36.09
N LEU A 16 -22.29 12.91 -35.51
CA LEU A 16 -22.26 11.85 -34.50
C LEU A 16 -21.88 10.48 -35.11
N THR A 17 -22.30 10.20 -36.33
CA THR A 17 -22.01 8.91 -37.00
C THR A 17 -20.55 8.81 -37.44
N VAL A 18 -19.94 9.90 -37.93
CA VAL A 18 -18.51 9.91 -38.32
C VAL A 18 -17.58 9.70 -37.11
N PHE A 19 -17.90 10.29 -35.94
CA PHE A 19 -17.10 10.14 -34.72
C PHE A 19 -17.12 8.70 -34.15
N ILE A 20 -18.26 8.01 -34.25
CA ILE A 20 -18.39 6.62 -33.78
C ILE A 20 -17.59 5.66 -34.67
N THR A 21 -17.57 5.88 -35.99
CA THR A 21 -16.74 5.06 -36.89
C THR A 21 -15.24 5.28 -36.71
N PHE A 22 -14.78 6.50 -36.38
CA PHE A 22 -13.35 6.79 -36.24
C PHE A 22 -12.74 6.23 -34.93
N THR A 23 -13.55 6.02 -33.89
CA THR A 23 -13.10 5.44 -32.61
C THR A 23 -13.09 3.91 -32.62
N ALA A 24 -13.90 3.27 -33.46
CA ALA A 24 -13.94 1.80 -33.57
C ALA A 24 -12.74 1.22 -34.34
N THR A 25 -12.22 1.91 -35.37
CA THR A 25 -11.07 1.43 -36.16
C THR A 25 -9.73 1.53 -35.44
N LYS A 26 -9.58 2.45 -34.48
CA LYS A 26 -8.33 2.58 -33.71
C LYS A 26 -8.13 1.45 -32.69
N LYS A 27 -9.20 0.73 -32.30
CA LYS A 27 -9.13 -0.42 -31.38
C LYS A 27 -8.78 -1.74 -32.06
N TYR A 28 -8.85 -1.84 -33.39
CA TYR A 28 -8.59 -3.10 -34.11
C TYR A 28 -7.18 -3.24 -34.69
N LEU A 29 -6.30 -2.24 -34.54
CA LEU A 29 -4.92 -2.26 -35.07
C LEU A 29 -3.84 -2.47 -33.99
N ALA A 30 -4.22 -2.81 -32.76
CA ALA A 30 -3.28 -3.02 -31.65
C ALA A 30 -3.31 -4.46 -31.09
N ILE A 31 -3.64 -5.45 -31.92
CA ILE A 31 -3.58 -6.87 -31.55
C ILE A 31 -2.87 -7.63 -32.68
N GLN A 32 -1.55 -7.49 -32.77
CA GLN A 32 -0.67 -8.51 -33.36
C GLN A 32 0.79 -8.13 -33.12
N GLU A 33 1.35 -8.56 -31.98
CA GLU A 33 2.73 -9.03 -31.88
C GLU A 33 2.99 -9.51 -30.45
N SER A 34 3.17 -10.82 -30.31
CA SER A 34 3.99 -11.51 -29.31
C SER A 34 3.38 -12.87 -28.99
N SER A 35 3.72 -13.87 -29.80
CA SER A 35 3.78 -15.26 -29.35
C SER A 35 4.73 -16.04 -30.25
N ALA A 36 5.99 -16.12 -29.83
CA ALA A 36 6.92 -17.14 -30.28
C ALA A 36 7.97 -17.37 -29.18
N HIS A 37 7.55 -18.02 -28.09
CA HIS A 37 8.47 -18.76 -27.24
C HIS A 37 8.57 -20.18 -27.79
N THR A 38 9.59 -20.41 -28.61
CA THR A 38 10.07 -21.75 -28.95
C THR A 38 11.26 -22.03 -28.02
N CYS A 39 11.02 -22.77 -26.93
CA CYS A 39 12.10 -23.35 -26.15
C CYS A 39 12.58 -24.59 -26.91
N ALA A 40 13.67 -24.45 -27.66
CA ALA A 40 14.43 -25.56 -28.21
C ALA A 40 15.44 -26.03 -27.15
N ASP A 41 15.54 -27.36 -27.06
CA ASP A 41 16.47 -28.13 -26.25
C ASP A 41 17.94 -27.71 -26.45
N GLU A 42 18.68 -27.51 -25.36
CA GLU A 42 20.09 -27.89 -25.28
C GLU A 42 20.45 -28.37 -23.86
N PRO A 43 21.17 -29.51 -23.72
CA PRO A 43 21.53 -30.09 -22.44
C PRO A 43 22.79 -29.42 -21.87
N ILE A 44 22.68 -28.84 -20.67
CA ILE A 44 23.86 -28.39 -19.92
C ILE A 44 24.56 -29.62 -19.33
N SER A 45 25.76 -29.87 -19.86
CA SER A 45 26.70 -30.92 -19.48
C SER A 45 27.16 -30.78 -18.02
N LEU A 46 27.00 -31.88 -17.27
CA LEU A 46 27.62 -32.14 -15.98
C LEU A 46 29.11 -32.48 -16.17
N ALA A 47 30.01 -31.58 -15.78
CA ALA A 47 31.41 -31.88 -15.47
C ALA A 47 31.89 -30.86 -14.43
N ALA A 48 31.92 -31.22 -13.15
CA ALA A 48 33.10 -31.75 -12.46
C ALA A 48 34.26 -30.74 -12.34
N SER A 49 34.41 -30.15 -11.14
CA SER A 49 35.70 -30.08 -10.45
C SER A 49 35.51 -29.67 -8.99
N LEU A 50 35.57 -30.70 -8.14
CA LEU A 50 36.03 -30.61 -6.76
C LEU A 50 37.47 -30.13 -6.77
N ILE A 51 37.77 -29.06 -6.03
CA ILE A 51 39.10 -28.90 -5.42
C ILE A 51 38.87 -28.55 -3.95
N VAL A 52 39.36 -29.45 -3.11
CA VAL A 52 39.43 -29.40 -1.66
C VAL A 52 40.92 -29.43 -1.28
N GLU A 53 41.24 -28.76 -0.16
CA GLU A 53 42.40 -28.97 0.74
C GLU A 53 43.77 -28.30 0.42
N PRO A 54 44.71 -28.19 1.39
CA PRO A 54 44.66 -27.45 2.67
C PRO A 54 46.00 -26.77 3.03
N HIS A 55 46.15 -26.37 4.31
CA HIS A 55 47.36 -26.10 5.12
C HIS A 55 47.53 -24.63 5.57
N ALA A 56 48.07 -24.29 6.73
CA ALA A 56 48.19 -24.85 8.09
C ALA A 56 49.02 -23.83 8.91
N LEU A 57 48.77 -23.75 10.23
CA LEU A 57 49.69 -23.37 11.34
C LEU A 57 50.25 -21.91 11.36
N ALA A 58 49.93 -21.07 12.35
CA ALA A 58 50.52 -20.95 13.72
C ALA A 58 52.01 -20.54 13.68
N GLN A 59 52.56 -19.54 14.40
CA GLN A 59 52.45 -19.16 15.82
C GLN A 59 53.05 -17.72 16.07
N PRO A 60 53.69 -17.35 17.22
CA PRO A 60 53.16 -16.39 18.21
C PRO A 60 54.12 -15.21 18.51
N VAL A 61 53.68 -14.16 19.24
CA VAL A 61 54.63 -13.32 20.01
C VAL A 61 54.04 -12.98 21.37
N SER A 62 54.84 -13.29 22.39
CA SER A 62 54.60 -13.20 23.83
C SER A 62 55.11 -11.88 24.45
N HIS A 63 54.23 -11.18 25.21
CA HIS A 63 54.34 -10.53 26.55
C HIS A 63 55.61 -9.72 27.01
N PRO A 64 55.57 -8.96 28.14
CA PRO A 64 54.85 -7.73 28.57
C PRO A 64 55.85 -6.71 29.25
N PRO A 65 55.55 -5.92 30.31
CA PRO A 65 54.51 -4.91 30.61
C PRO A 65 55.09 -3.48 30.79
N VAL A 66 54.27 -2.42 30.76
CA VAL A 66 54.61 -1.16 31.45
C VAL A 66 53.41 -0.68 32.25
N ILE A 67 53.57 -0.72 33.57
CA ILE A 67 52.70 -0.07 34.55
C ILE A 67 53.03 1.43 34.49
N ALA A 68 52.03 2.25 34.18
CA ALA A 68 52.02 3.65 34.57
C ALA A 68 50.64 3.93 35.19
N GLU A 69 50.64 3.98 36.51
CA GLU A 69 49.59 4.55 37.33
C GLU A 69 49.59 6.07 37.08
N ASP A 70 48.49 6.62 36.56
CA ASP A 70 48.23 8.05 36.69
C ASP A 70 46.80 8.27 37.19
N LYS A 71 46.74 9.06 38.27
CA LYS A 71 45.54 9.40 39.03
C LYS A 71 44.96 10.68 38.46
N ASN A 72 43.61 10.71 38.46
CA ASN A 72 42.72 11.86 38.24
C ASN A 72 42.31 12.13 36.79
N LEU A 73 41.08 11.75 36.45
CA LEU A 73 39.99 12.73 36.38
C LEU A 73 38.63 12.02 36.40
N ILE A 74 37.79 12.37 37.36
CA ILE A 74 36.38 12.03 37.39
C ILE A 74 35.68 12.85 36.30
N ALA A 75 35.02 12.19 35.35
CA ALA A 75 33.97 12.81 34.53
C ALA A 75 32.94 11.75 34.12
N ASN A 76 31.89 11.65 34.94
CA ASN A 76 30.54 11.23 34.58
C ASN A 76 30.36 10.32 33.35
N GLN A 77 30.46 9.01 33.55
CA GLN A 77 29.60 8.07 32.81
C GLN A 77 28.37 7.77 33.65
N VAL A 78 27.49 8.76 33.76
CA VAL A 78 26.06 8.46 33.85
C VAL A 78 25.68 8.01 32.44
N VAL A 79 25.83 6.72 32.16
CA VAL A 79 25.08 6.10 31.07
C VAL A 79 23.63 6.24 31.49
N ALA A 80 22.99 7.32 31.08
CA ALA A 80 21.58 7.53 31.28
C ALA A 80 20.88 6.37 30.56
N ALA A 81 20.50 5.35 31.32
CA ALA A 81 19.48 4.42 30.92
C ALA A 81 18.23 5.28 30.69
N VAL A 82 18.02 5.73 29.45
CA VAL A 82 16.74 6.31 29.05
C VAL A 82 15.70 5.26 29.47
N PRO A 83 14.80 5.56 30.42
CA PRO A 83 13.96 4.53 31.01
C PRO A 83 13.09 3.94 29.92
N GLN A 84 13.12 2.63 29.74
CA GLN A 84 12.23 1.92 28.82
C GLN A 84 10.76 2.29 29.06
N ALA A 85 10.41 2.66 30.30
CA ALA A 85 9.11 3.22 30.68
C ALA A 85 8.76 4.52 29.93
N GLN A 86 9.72 5.43 29.70
CA GLN A 86 9.48 6.68 28.95
C GLN A 86 9.26 6.41 27.47
N LYS A 87 10.01 5.46 26.88
CA LYS A 87 9.82 5.04 25.48
C LYS A 87 8.47 4.36 25.27
N VAL A 88 8.04 3.49 26.19
CA VAL A 88 6.73 2.83 26.12
C VAL A 88 5.60 3.84 26.28
N ALA A 89 5.71 4.77 27.23
CA ALA A 89 4.71 5.82 27.42
C ALA A 89 4.57 6.75 26.19
N ASP A 90 5.67 7.04 25.50
CA ASP A 90 5.68 7.81 24.25
C ASP A 90 5.01 7.03 23.10
N MET A 91 5.28 5.73 22.99
CA MET A 91 4.62 4.87 22.00
C MET A 91 3.11 4.74 22.25
N ASP A 92 2.70 4.55 23.50
CA ASP A 92 1.28 4.46 23.86
C ASP A 92 0.54 5.77 23.57
N ALA A 93 1.20 6.92 23.78
CA ALA A 93 0.65 8.23 23.45
C ALA A 93 0.44 8.39 21.93
N LEU A 94 1.41 7.97 21.11
CA LEU A 94 1.30 8.01 19.64
C LEU A 94 0.18 7.10 19.12
N ILE A 95 0.06 5.89 19.66
CA ILE A 95 -1.01 4.95 19.29
C ILE A 95 -2.38 5.57 19.64
N LYS A 96 -2.51 6.16 20.82
CA LYS A 96 -3.75 6.79 21.27
C LYS A 96 -4.15 8.00 20.40
N GLU A 97 -3.19 8.83 20.01
CA GLU A 97 -3.44 9.95 19.10
C GLU A 97 -3.95 9.45 17.74
N ARG A 98 -3.30 8.41 17.21
CA ARG A 98 -3.70 7.80 15.95
C ARG A 98 -5.09 7.15 16.03
N GLU A 99 -5.41 6.49 17.14
CA GLU A 99 -6.76 5.95 17.38
C GLU A 99 -7.81 7.07 17.41
N ALA A 100 -7.50 8.21 18.04
CA ALA A 100 -8.39 9.37 18.03
C ALA A 100 -8.59 9.92 16.61
N GLN A 101 -7.51 10.07 15.84
CA GLN A 101 -7.58 10.48 14.44
C GLN A 101 -8.47 9.53 13.63
N GLN A 102 -8.29 8.23 13.78
CA GLN A 102 -9.10 7.22 13.09
C GLN A 102 -10.58 7.27 13.50
N GLN A 103 -10.88 7.53 14.78
CA GLN A 103 -12.26 7.73 15.24
C GLN A 103 -12.93 8.95 14.56
N HIS A 104 -12.19 10.04 14.35
CA HIS A 104 -12.69 11.19 13.60
C HIS A 104 -13.00 10.83 12.14
N ILE A 105 -12.12 10.05 11.47
CA ILE A 105 -12.35 9.55 10.11
C ILE A 105 -13.60 8.65 10.07
N ASP A 106 -13.74 7.75 11.04
CA ASP A 106 -14.88 6.83 11.11
C ASP A 106 -16.22 7.57 11.32
N ALA A 107 -16.22 8.63 12.14
CA ALA A 107 -17.38 9.49 12.33
C ALA A 107 -17.74 10.25 11.04
N PHE A 108 -16.74 10.82 10.36
CA PHE A 108 -16.95 11.52 9.10
C PHE A 108 -17.45 10.59 8.00
N ARG A 109 -16.89 9.39 7.89
CA ARG A 109 -17.38 8.35 6.98
C ARG A 109 -18.86 8.05 7.22
N LYS A 110 -19.28 7.86 8.47
CA LYS A 110 -20.68 7.59 8.83
C LYS A 110 -21.59 8.76 8.45
N PHE A 111 -21.12 10.00 8.64
CA PHE A 111 -21.84 11.20 8.21
C PHE A 111 -22.04 11.22 6.68
N VAL A 112 -20.97 11.01 5.90
CA VAL A 112 -21.05 10.93 4.43
C VAL A 112 -21.95 9.78 3.99
N ALA A 113 -21.90 8.63 4.66
CA ALA A 113 -22.76 7.50 4.34
C ALA A 113 -24.26 7.77 4.58
N ALA A 114 -24.61 8.64 5.53
CA ALA A 114 -25.99 8.98 5.83
C ALA A 114 -26.59 10.03 4.88
N ASP A 115 -25.78 10.94 4.33
CA ASP A 115 -26.26 12.09 3.54
C ASP A 115 -26.37 11.80 2.04
N HIS A 116 -25.71 10.75 1.54
CA HIS A 116 -25.60 10.49 0.11
C HIS A 116 -26.64 9.48 -0.44
N LYS A 117 -27.32 9.87 -1.53
CA LYS A 117 -28.23 8.99 -2.30
C LYS A 117 -27.52 7.98 -3.21
N LYS A 118 -26.23 8.17 -3.48
CA LYS A 118 -25.39 7.29 -4.31
C LYS A 118 -24.53 6.39 -3.42
N PRO A 119 -24.07 5.22 -3.91
CA PRO A 119 -23.13 4.39 -3.18
C PRO A 119 -21.87 5.20 -2.88
N VAL A 120 -21.60 5.44 -1.59
CA VAL A 120 -20.47 6.27 -1.14
C VAL A 120 -19.12 5.70 -1.62
N VAL A 121 -19.07 4.38 -1.83
CA VAL A 121 -17.92 3.67 -2.41
C VAL A 121 -17.56 4.15 -3.83
N ASP A 122 -18.55 4.52 -4.66
CA ASP A 122 -18.30 4.97 -6.02
C ASP A 122 -17.65 6.36 -6.03
N GLU A 123 -18.11 7.25 -5.15
CA GLU A 123 -17.53 8.58 -4.97
C GLU A 123 -16.10 8.48 -4.43
N ALA A 124 -15.86 7.62 -3.43
CA ALA A 124 -14.53 7.36 -2.93
C ALA A 124 -13.60 6.80 -4.02
N ASN A 125 -14.12 5.90 -4.86
CA ASN A 125 -13.35 5.35 -5.98
C ASN A 125 -13.04 6.43 -7.02
N LEU A 126 -13.99 7.30 -7.37
CA LEU A 126 -13.73 8.41 -8.30
C LEU A 126 -12.63 9.35 -7.80
N ARG A 127 -12.61 9.66 -6.51
CA ARG A 127 -11.56 10.50 -5.90
C ARG A 127 -10.21 9.84 -5.93
N TYR A 128 -10.15 8.56 -5.57
CA TYR A 128 -8.94 7.77 -5.70
C TYR A 128 -8.45 7.74 -7.15
N GLU A 129 -9.31 7.41 -8.12
CA GLU A 129 -8.91 7.32 -9.53
C GLU A 129 -8.46 8.66 -10.13
N ALA A 130 -8.88 9.78 -9.54
CA ALA A 130 -8.47 11.14 -9.91
C ALA A 130 -7.07 11.53 -9.39
N GLU A 131 -6.52 10.84 -8.38
CA GLU A 131 -5.16 11.09 -7.91
C GLU A 131 -4.13 10.80 -9.01
N ALA A 132 -3.10 11.64 -9.09
CA ALA A 132 -1.95 11.35 -9.93
C ALA A 132 -1.24 10.07 -9.43
N VAL A 133 -0.55 9.37 -10.33
CA VAL A 133 0.23 8.19 -9.96
C VAL A 133 1.68 8.60 -9.75
N ASP A 134 2.17 8.48 -8.52
CA ASP A 134 3.61 8.49 -8.22
C ASP A 134 4.08 7.04 -8.15
N TYR A 135 4.64 6.52 -9.24
CA TYR A 135 5.05 5.12 -9.32
C TYR A 135 6.11 4.73 -8.29
N GLN A 136 7.02 5.66 -7.95
CA GLN A 136 8.11 5.38 -7.01
C GLN A 136 7.56 5.25 -5.60
N TRP A 137 6.68 6.17 -5.20
CA TRP A 137 5.99 6.10 -3.92
C TRP A 137 5.04 4.89 -3.88
N ALA A 138 4.24 4.68 -4.93
CA ALA A 138 3.25 3.61 -5.01
C ALA A 138 3.89 2.24 -4.85
N ALA A 139 4.95 1.93 -5.60
CA ALA A 139 5.63 0.64 -5.51
C ALA A 139 6.18 0.37 -4.10
N VAL A 140 6.71 1.39 -3.43
CA VAL A 140 7.20 1.26 -2.04
C VAL A 140 6.06 0.98 -1.07
N GLN A 141 4.92 1.67 -1.21
CA GLN A 141 3.77 1.45 -0.32
C GLN A 141 3.06 0.12 -0.59
N GLU A 142 2.88 -0.25 -1.86
CA GLU A 142 2.34 -1.55 -2.26
C GLU A 142 3.22 -2.68 -1.71
N GLY A 143 4.54 -2.56 -1.79
CA GLY A 143 5.48 -3.52 -1.21
C GLY A 143 5.31 -3.65 0.32
N LYS A 144 5.21 -2.52 1.03
CA LYS A 144 4.98 -2.53 2.50
C LYS A 144 3.65 -3.17 2.86
N LEU A 145 2.58 -2.81 2.15
CA LEU A 145 1.26 -3.37 2.38
C LEU A 145 1.25 -4.87 2.09
N LEU A 146 1.86 -5.29 0.99
CA LEU A 146 2.00 -6.70 0.66
C LEU A 146 2.73 -7.47 1.77
N SER A 147 3.87 -6.95 2.25
CA SER A 147 4.58 -7.53 3.40
C SER A 147 3.70 -7.58 4.66
N ALA A 148 2.82 -6.58 4.87
CA ALA A 148 1.89 -6.62 5.99
C ALA A 148 0.92 -7.80 5.91
N PHE A 149 0.39 -8.11 4.73
CA PHE A 149 -0.49 -9.27 4.56
C PHE A 149 0.24 -10.62 4.68
N THR A 150 1.54 -10.67 4.39
CA THR A 150 2.33 -11.91 4.54
C THR A 150 2.83 -12.13 5.97
N ASP A 151 3.24 -11.07 6.65
CA ASP A 151 4.04 -11.17 7.87
C ASP A 151 3.20 -10.95 9.15
N SER A 152 2.03 -10.32 9.02
CA SER A 152 1.18 -10.01 10.17
C SER A 152 0.21 -11.13 10.50
N ALA A 153 0.29 -11.64 11.73
CA ALA A 153 -0.64 -12.63 12.25
C ALA A 153 -2.10 -12.17 12.25
N SER A 154 -2.37 -10.86 12.32
CA SER A 154 -3.74 -10.34 12.24
C SER A 154 -4.32 -10.44 10.82
N LEU A 155 -3.47 -10.51 9.80
CA LEU A 155 -3.87 -10.51 8.39
C LEU A 155 -3.87 -11.89 7.73
N THR A 156 -3.41 -12.94 8.41
CA THR A 156 -3.29 -14.30 7.85
C THR A 156 -4.62 -14.87 7.31
N ALA A 157 -5.76 -14.42 7.85
CA ALA A 157 -7.09 -14.84 7.40
C ALA A 157 -7.62 -14.07 6.18
N TYR A 158 -6.90 -13.05 5.70
CA TYR A 158 -7.37 -12.13 4.66
C TYR A 158 -6.42 -12.14 3.47
N VAL A 159 -6.97 -12.34 2.28
CA VAL A 159 -6.23 -12.25 1.01
C VAL A 159 -6.83 -11.11 0.20
N PRO A 160 -6.09 -10.01 -0.04
CA PRO A 160 -6.56 -8.95 -0.92
C PRO A 160 -6.80 -9.48 -2.33
N SER A 161 -7.96 -9.16 -2.91
CA SER A 161 -8.22 -9.39 -4.33
C SER A 161 -7.56 -8.33 -5.22
N HIS A 162 -7.33 -7.15 -4.65
CA HIS A 162 -6.68 -6.04 -5.34
C HIS A 162 -5.96 -5.15 -4.33
N MET A 163 -4.79 -4.64 -4.72
CA MET A 163 -4.01 -3.66 -3.97
C MET A 163 -3.32 -2.74 -4.98
N SER A 164 -3.55 -1.44 -4.88
CA SER A 164 -2.82 -0.46 -5.69
C SER A 164 -2.74 0.90 -5.02
N CYS A 165 -1.61 1.58 -5.19
CA CYS A 165 -1.35 2.91 -4.64
C CYS A 165 -1.21 3.97 -5.74
N ARG A 166 -1.61 5.19 -5.42
CA ARG A 166 -1.47 6.37 -6.31
C ARG A 166 -0.43 7.33 -5.75
N SER A 167 -0.70 8.62 -5.61
CA SER A 167 0.28 9.57 -5.06
C SER A 167 0.23 9.71 -3.55
N ALA A 168 -0.94 9.42 -2.94
CA ALA A 168 -1.15 9.60 -1.51
C ALA A 168 -2.03 8.51 -0.89
N THR A 169 -2.87 7.86 -1.70
CA THR A 169 -3.79 6.83 -1.23
C THR A 169 -3.47 5.46 -1.82
N CYS A 170 -3.59 4.43 -0.99
CA CYS A 170 -3.63 3.04 -1.41
C CYS A 170 -5.05 2.48 -1.32
N LYS A 171 -5.51 1.82 -2.37
CA LYS A 171 -6.79 1.11 -2.43
C LYS A 171 -6.55 -0.39 -2.27
N ILE A 172 -7.21 -0.97 -1.29
CA ILE A 172 -7.20 -2.42 -1.01
C ILE A 172 -8.62 -2.94 -1.10
N THR A 173 -8.79 -4.07 -1.77
CA THR A 173 -10.08 -4.77 -1.83
C THR A 173 -9.92 -6.15 -1.21
N ILE A 174 -10.80 -6.48 -0.26
CA ILE A 174 -10.80 -7.77 0.45
C ILE A 174 -12.21 -8.38 0.34
N PRO A 175 -12.35 -9.67 0.00
CA PRO A 175 -13.63 -10.35 0.03
C PRO A 175 -14.30 -10.26 1.42
N SER A 176 -15.59 -9.95 1.45
CA SER A 176 -16.36 -9.78 2.68
C SER A 176 -17.82 -10.19 2.48
N GLN A 177 -18.33 -11.07 3.33
CA GLN A 177 -19.69 -11.60 3.22
C GLN A 177 -20.73 -10.65 3.81
N ASP A 178 -20.41 -10.02 4.94
CA ASP A 178 -21.31 -9.14 5.68
C ASP A 178 -20.57 -7.92 6.25
N ASP A 179 -21.29 -7.10 7.02
CA ASP A 179 -20.72 -5.91 7.67
C ASP A 179 -19.73 -6.31 8.78
N ALA A 180 -19.99 -7.41 9.50
CA ALA A 180 -19.10 -7.88 10.55
C ALA A 180 -17.75 -8.37 10.00
N SER A 181 -17.75 -9.08 8.85
CA SER A 181 -16.51 -9.48 8.18
C SER A 181 -15.75 -8.29 7.59
N ALA A 182 -16.46 -7.24 7.15
CA ALA A 182 -15.84 -6.01 6.65
C ALA A 182 -15.16 -5.25 7.78
N ASP A 183 -15.84 -5.10 8.92
CA ASP A 183 -15.31 -4.46 10.12
C ASP A 183 -14.12 -5.25 10.68
N ALA A 184 -14.21 -6.58 10.71
CA ALA A 184 -13.10 -7.43 11.15
C ALA A 184 -11.86 -7.28 10.26
N ALA A 185 -12.05 -7.26 8.93
CA ALA A 185 -10.95 -7.02 7.98
C ALA A 185 -10.32 -5.64 8.20
N TYR A 186 -11.15 -4.60 8.38
CA TYR A 186 -10.68 -3.24 8.67
C TYR A 186 -9.82 -3.21 9.94
N HIS A 187 -10.33 -3.78 11.05
CA HIS A 187 -9.60 -3.81 12.31
C HIS A 187 -8.28 -4.58 12.20
N ALA A 188 -8.25 -5.67 11.43
CA ALA A 188 -7.04 -6.44 11.20
C ALA A 188 -5.97 -5.64 10.44
N VAL A 189 -6.37 -4.89 9.40
CA VAL A 189 -5.49 -3.98 8.65
C VAL A 189 -4.99 -2.87 9.57
N TRP A 190 -5.90 -2.21 10.30
CA TRP A 190 -5.58 -1.13 11.22
C TRP A 190 -4.55 -1.53 12.27
N GLN A 191 -4.76 -2.67 12.93
CA GLN A 191 -3.82 -3.20 13.92
C GLN A 191 -2.46 -3.52 13.32
N SER A 192 -2.43 -4.02 12.07
CA SER A 192 -1.18 -4.29 11.38
C SER A 192 -0.40 -3.01 11.10
N LEU A 193 -1.06 -1.97 10.58
CA LEU A 193 -0.42 -0.69 10.27
C LEU A 193 0.12 0.01 11.52
N ILE A 194 -0.61 -0.03 12.64
CA ILE A 194 -0.13 0.55 13.91
C ILE A 194 1.11 -0.17 14.42
N LYS A 195 1.11 -1.51 14.38
CA LYS A 195 2.24 -2.29 14.88
C LYS A 195 3.50 -2.09 14.05
N GLN A 196 3.36 -1.98 12.74
CA GLN A 196 4.50 -1.83 11.83
C GLN A 196 5.10 -0.42 11.85
N ASN A 197 4.24 0.61 11.87
CA ASN A 197 4.70 1.99 11.83
C ASN A 197 3.80 2.89 12.69
N PRO A 198 3.99 2.90 14.01
CA PRO A 198 3.18 3.67 14.95
C PRO A 198 3.35 5.20 14.81
N VAL A 199 4.42 5.67 14.15
CA VAL A 199 4.66 7.11 13.88
C VAL A 199 4.10 7.59 12.55
N SER A 200 3.47 6.70 11.76
CA SER A 200 2.90 7.10 10.47
C SER A 200 1.57 7.83 10.65
N ASN A 201 1.27 8.74 9.72
CA ASN A 201 -0.01 9.44 9.61
C ASN A 201 -1.06 8.67 8.78
N ASP A 202 -0.89 7.35 8.58
CA ASP A 202 -1.82 6.58 7.77
C ASP A 202 -3.21 6.52 8.43
N THR A 203 -4.24 6.85 7.67
CA THR A 203 -5.65 6.72 8.04
C THR A 203 -6.36 5.79 7.08
N ILE A 204 -7.39 5.09 7.55
CA ILE A 204 -8.16 4.17 6.72
C ILE A 204 -9.60 4.68 6.58
N THR A 205 -10.10 4.80 5.35
CA THR A 205 -11.54 4.92 5.08
C THR A 205 -12.02 3.66 4.38
N TYR A 206 -13.06 2.98 4.86
CA TYR A 206 -13.54 1.73 4.24
C TYR A 206 -15.05 1.70 3.99
N PHE A 207 -15.44 1.05 2.89
CA PHE A 207 -16.84 0.85 2.52
C PHE A 207 -17.08 -0.59 2.11
N ARG A 208 -18.21 -1.14 2.52
CA ARG A 208 -18.68 -2.41 1.98
C ARG A 208 -19.30 -2.18 0.61
N ASN A 209 -18.91 -3.00 -0.35
CA ASN A 209 -19.59 -3.15 -1.61
C ASN A 209 -20.42 -4.45 -1.57
N GLN A 210 -21.68 -4.32 -1.21
CA GLN A 210 -22.59 -5.46 -1.03
C GLN A 210 -22.81 -6.22 -2.34
N GLU A 211 -22.87 -5.52 -3.47
CA GLU A 211 -23.10 -6.12 -4.78
C GLU A 211 -21.96 -7.05 -5.20
N LYS A 212 -20.72 -6.69 -4.82
CA LYS A 212 -19.52 -7.46 -5.15
C LYS A 212 -19.05 -8.40 -4.03
N GLY A 213 -19.67 -8.35 -2.85
CA GLY A 213 -19.25 -9.16 -1.71
C GLY A 213 -17.82 -8.83 -1.26
N GLU A 214 -17.48 -7.55 -1.18
CA GLU A 214 -16.14 -7.08 -0.83
C GLU A 214 -16.20 -5.85 0.09
N VAL A 215 -15.11 -5.61 0.81
CA VAL A 215 -14.81 -4.35 1.46
C VAL A 215 -13.68 -3.66 0.70
N VAL A 216 -13.88 -2.38 0.40
CA VAL A 216 -12.87 -1.53 -0.23
C VAL A 216 -12.34 -0.57 0.82
N MET A 217 -11.03 -0.57 1.02
CA MET A 217 -10.33 0.28 1.98
C MET A 217 -9.40 1.24 1.24
N TYR A 218 -9.40 2.50 1.67
CA TYR A 218 -8.56 3.58 1.19
C TYR A 218 -7.64 3.99 2.34
N ILE A 219 -6.35 3.72 2.19
CA ILE A 219 -5.32 4.08 3.16
C ILE A 219 -4.64 5.37 2.68
N SER A 220 -4.86 6.47 3.37
CA SER A 220 -4.27 7.77 3.04
C SER A 220 -3.03 8.00 3.89
N SER A 221 -1.88 8.31 3.27
CA SER A 221 -0.66 8.64 4.02
C SER A 221 -0.60 10.06 4.55
N GLN A 222 -1.64 10.87 4.29
CA GLN A 222 -1.71 12.28 4.69
C GLN A 222 -2.48 12.50 5.98
N GLY A 223 -3.08 11.46 6.56
CA GLY A 223 -3.86 11.57 7.80
C GLY A 223 -5.29 12.06 7.61
N ASN A 224 -5.76 12.12 6.37
CA ASN A 224 -7.08 12.61 6.02
C ASN A 224 -7.97 11.46 5.52
N SER A 225 -9.28 11.69 5.49
CA SER A 225 -10.19 10.76 4.80
C SER A 225 -10.05 10.88 3.28
N ILE A 226 -10.54 9.90 2.53
CA ILE A 226 -10.62 9.98 1.06
C ILE A 226 -11.55 11.11 0.53
N PHE A 227 -12.33 11.78 1.38
CA PHE A 227 -13.22 12.88 0.97
C PHE A 227 -12.75 14.28 1.37
N GLN A 228 -11.55 14.42 1.95
CA GLN A 228 -10.98 15.71 2.35
C GLN A 228 -10.07 16.31 1.29
#